data_AF-X0TK61-F1
#
_entry.id   AF-X0TK61-F1
#
_cell.length_a   1.000
_cell.length_b   1.000
_cell.length_c   1.000
_cell.angle_alpha   90.00
_cell.angle_beta   90.00
_cell.angle_gamma   90.00
#
_symmetry.space_group_name_H-M   'P 1'
#
loop_
_entity.id
_entity.type
_entity.pdbx_description
1 polymer ?
#
loop_
_entity_poly.entity_id
_entity_poly.type
_entity_poly.pdbx_seq_one_letter_code
_entity_poly.pdbx_strand_id
1 'polypeptide(L)'
;MKKKTIIQRKDAEIDSWTVTWKEEEFKYKIQAPTFEQLSASLTESVGFSGKLNMSGGGKVIWEMCCVEFDEKIEKNPKVLLSVCIDIYNEYVLPADTEIK
;
A
#
# COMPACT_ATOMS: atom_id res chain seq x y z
N MET A 1 0.84 -7.00 -16.37
CA MET A 1 0.99 -5.97 -15.33
C MET A 1 1.10 -4.58 -15.98
N LYS A 2 0.50 -3.56 -15.36
CA LYS A 2 0.42 -2.16 -15.79
C LYS A 2 1.32 -1.31 -14.89
N LYS A 3 2.05 -0.35 -15.47
CA LYS A 3 2.83 0.62 -14.68
C LYS A 3 1.93 1.76 -14.20
N LYS A 4 2.11 2.19 -12.95
CA LYS A 4 1.46 3.39 -12.43
C LYS A 4 2.34 4.61 -12.72
N THR A 5 1.71 5.77 -12.92
CA THR A 5 2.43 7.02 -13.17
C THR A 5 2.87 7.63 -11.84
N ILE A 6 4.03 7.21 -11.34
CA ILE A 6 4.65 7.75 -10.12
C ILE A 6 6.14 8.01 -10.33
N ILE A 7 6.73 8.86 -9.49
CA ILE A 7 8.18 9.10 -9.50
C ILE A 7 8.87 7.87 -8.90
N GLN A 8 9.54 7.10 -9.75
CA GLN A 8 10.41 6.01 -9.32
C GLN A 8 11.75 6.58 -8.87
N ARG A 9 12.10 6.34 -7.61
CA ARG A 9 13.39 6.77 -7.04
C ARG A 9 14.44 5.71 -7.35
N LYS A 10 15.59 6.12 -7.90
CA LYS A 10 16.66 5.19 -8.35
C LYS A 10 17.20 4.29 -7.24
N ASP A 11 17.19 4.79 -6.01
CA ASP A 11 17.76 4.12 -4.85
C ASP A 11 16.69 3.51 -3.91
N ALA A 12 15.41 3.52 -4.32
CA ALA A 12 14.36 2.92 -3.53
C ALA A 12 14.29 1.41 -3.78
N GLU A 13 14.24 0.64 -2.70
CA GLU A 13 13.88 -0.77 -2.72
C GLU A 13 12.48 -0.95 -3.31
N ILE A 14 12.28 -2.04 -4.07
CA ILE A 14 11.00 -2.37 -4.69
C ILE A 14 10.59 -3.76 -4.22
N ASP A 15 9.55 -3.79 -3.39
CA ASP A 15 8.98 -5.02 -2.87
C ASP A 15 7.94 -5.57 -3.85
N SER A 16 7.97 -6.89 -4.07
CA SER A 16 7.06 -7.59 -4.96
C SER A 16 6.10 -8.45 -4.16
N TRP A 17 4.81 -8.23 -4.36
CA TRP A 17 3.74 -8.82 -3.56
C TRP A 17 2.78 -9.59 -4.44
N THR A 18 2.14 -10.61 -3.85
CA THR A 18 1.08 -11.40 -4.49
C THR A 18 -0.09 -11.52 -3.52
N VAL A 19 -1.29 -11.17 -3.98
CA VAL A 19 -2.54 -11.43 -3.27
C VAL A 19 -3.34 -12.49 -4.02
N THR A 20 -3.92 -13.44 -3.30
CA THR A 20 -4.73 -14.51 -3.90
C THR A 20 -6.19 -14.31 -3.55
N TRP A 21 -7.08 -14.33 -4.54
CA TRP A 21 -8.53 -14.23 -4.34
C TRP A 21 -9.27 -15.16 -5.30
N LYS A 22 -10.07 -16.09 -4.73
CA LYS A 22 -10.83 -17.10 -5.49
C LYS A 22 -9.98 -17.86 -6.52
N GLU A 23 -8.82 -18.37 -6.07
CA GLU A 23 -7.88 -19.14 -6.91
C GLU A 23 -7.20 -18.33 -8.03
N GLU A 24 -7.45 -17.02 -8.14
CA GLU A 24 -6.68 -16.11 -8.99
C GLU A 24 -5.59 -15.41 -8.15
N GLU A 25 -4.38 -15.33 -8.70
CA GLU A 25 -3.27 -14.53 -8.16
C GLU A 25 -3.23 -13.15 -8.81
N PHE A 26 -2.97 -12.12 -8.01
CA PHE A 26 -2.78 -10.76 -8.45
C PHE A 26 -1.45 -10.24 -7.92
N LYS A 27 -0.61 -9.69 -8.79
CA LYS A 27 0.74 -9.24 -8.47
C LYS A 27 0.81 -7.73 -8.49
N TYR A 28 1.58 -7.17 -7.57
CA TYR A 28 1.87 -5.75 -7.52
C TYR A 28 3.25 -5.49 -6.92
N LYS A 29 3.80 -4.32 -7.20
CA LYS A 29 5.11 -3.88 -6.75
C LYS A 29 5.00 -2.51 -6.10
N ILE A 30 5.54 -2.40 -4.91
CA ILE A 30 5.56 -1.16 -4.13
C ILE A 30 7.02 -0.73 -4.01
N GLN A 31 7.33 0.52 -4.39
CA GLN A 31 8.61 1.11 -3.96
C GLN A 31 8.50 1.43 -2.47
N ALA A 32 9.54 1.15 -1.69
CA ALA A 32 9.58 1.50 -0.28
C ALA A 32 9.16 2.97 -0.09
N PRO A 33 8.27 3.32 0.85
CA PRO A 33 7.81 4.70 1.02
C PRO A 33 8.87 5.58 1.72
N THR A 34 8.85 6.90 1.46
CA THR A 34 9.59 7.88 2.27
C THR A 34 8.89 8.13 3.61
N PHE A 35 9.58 8.80 4.53
CA PHE A 35 8.98 9.29 5.76
C PHE A 35 7.74 10.16 5.50
N GLU A 36 7.79 11.06 4.52
CA GLU A 36 6.67 11.94 4.17
C GLU A 36 5.46 11.14 3.66
N GLN A 37 5.71 10.09 2.88
CA GLN A 37 4.65 9.20 2.36
C GLN A 37 4.03 8.36 3.49
N LEU A 38 4.85 7.86 4.42
CA LEU A 38 4.38 7.17 5.62
C LEU A 38 3.55 8.10 6.52
N SER A 39 4.03 9.33 6.74
CA SER A 39 3.31 10.34 7.54
C SER A 39 1.98 10.72 6.90
N ALA A 40 1.91 10.83 5.57
CA ALA A 40 0.67 11.10 4.85
C ALA A 40 -0.32 9.93 5.01
N SER A 41 0.16 8.70 4.89
CA SER A 41 -0.64 7.48 5.11
C SER A 41 -1.20 7.39 6.53
N LEU A 42 -0.37 7.67 7.54
CA LEU A 42 -0.80 7.69 8.94
C LEU A 42 -1.86 8.77 9.17
N THR A 43 -1.69 9.96 8.59
CA THR A 43 -2.67 11.06 8.71
C THR A 43 -4.04 10.65 8.15
N GLU A 44 -4.07 10.02 6.98
CA GLU A 44 -5.32 9.53 6.37
C GLU A 44 -5.99 8.42 7.19
N SER A 45 -5.19 7.63 7.92
CA SER A 45 -5.72 6.55 8.76
C SER A 45 -6.42 7.03 10.03
N VAL A 46 -6.17 8.27 10.48
CA VAL A 46 -6.82 8.89 11.64
C VAL A 46 -7.94 9.81 11.14
N GLY A 47 -9.04 9.19 10.70
CA GLY A 47 -10.20 9.93 10.20
C GLY A 47 -10.97 10.71 11.29
N PHE A 48 -11.91 11.57 10.86
CA PHE A 48 -12.74 12.43 11.71
C PHE A 48 -13.59 11.70 12.78
N SER A 49 -13.76 10.38 12.64
CA SER A 49 -14.55 9.54 13.55
C SER A 49 -13.74 8.90 14.69
N GLY A 50 -12.42 9.09 14.71
CA GLY A 50 -11.52 8.43 15.68
C GLY A 50 -11.33 6.93 15.46
N LYS A 51 -11.92 6.35 14.40
CA LYS A 51 -11.71 4.95 14.01
C LYS A 51 -10.55 4.85 13.02
N LEU A 52 -9.69 3.85 13.22
CA LEU A 52 -8.55 3.57 12.35
C LEU A 52 -9.03 3.15 10.94
N ASN A 53 -8.70 3.95 9.94
CA ASN A 53 -8.99 3.71 8.53
C ASN A 53 -7.76 3.16 7.80
N MET A 54 -7.45 1.88 8.05
CA MET A 54 -6.28 1.21 7.49
C MET A 54 -6.30 1.19 5.96
N SER A 55 -7.47 0.99 5.36
CA SER A 55 -7.60 1.00 3.90
C SER A 55 -7.39 2.38 3.31
N GLY A 56 -7.74 3.45 4.01
CA GLY A 56 -7.42 4.83 3.63
C GLY A 56 -5.91 5.08 3.61
N GLY A 57 -5.22 4.80 4.71
CA GLY A 57 -3.76 4.94 4.76
C GLY A 57 -3.05 4.07 3.71
N GLY A 58 -3.43 2.80 3.63
CA GLY A 58 -2.90 1.88 2.61
C GLY A 58 -3.10 2.36 1.18
N LYS A 59 -4.26 2.99 0.91
CA LYS A 59 -4.53 3.61 -0.40
C LYS A 59 -3.57 4.77 -0.70
N VAL A 60 -3.18 5.57 0.29
CA VAL A 60 -2.17 6.63 0.09
C VAL A 60 -0.85 6.03 -0.40
N ILE A 61 -0.38 4.96 0.24
CA ILE A 61 0.84 4.26 -0.20
C ILE A 61 0.63 3.62 -1.58
N TRP A 62 -0.52 3.00 -1.85
CA TRP A 62 -0.85 2.48 -3.18
C TRP A 62 -0.81 3.55 -4.27
N GLU A 63 -1.29 4.77 -4.01
CA GLU A 63 -1.26 5.87 -4.98
C GLU A 63 0.14 6.43 -5.20
N MET A 64 0.95 6.54 -4.15
CA MET A 64 2.24 7.21 -4.21
C MET A 64 3.41 6.27 -4.51
N CYS A 65 3.25 4.98 -4.23
CA CYS A 65 4.36 4.02 -4.19
C CYS A 65 4.15 2.77 -5.05
N CYS A 66 2.94 2.49 -5.54
CA CYS A 66 2.74 1.37 -6.45
C CYS A 66 3.36 1.65 -7.82
N VAL A 67 4.40 0.91 -8.19
CA VAL A 67 5.11 1.10 -9.47
C VAL A 67 4.50 0.28 -10.60
N GLU A 68 4.02 -0.91 -10.28
CA GLU A 68 3.53 -1.89 -11.25
C GLU A 68 2.49 -2.79 -10.60
N PHE A 69 1.39 -3.10 -11.29
CA PHE A 69 0.31 -3.90 -10.73
C PHE A 69 -0.51 -4.62 -11.80
N ASP A 70 -1.19 -5.69 -11.42
CA ASP A 70 -2.22 -6.30 -12.27
C ASP A 70 -3.46 -5.43 -12.34
N GLU A 71 -3.85 -5.02 -13.54
CA GLU A 71 -4.97 -4.09 -13.78
C GLU A 71 -6.31 -4.58 -13.23
N LYS A 72 -6.47 -5.89 -13.00
CA LYS A 72 -7.65 -6.47 -12.38
C LYS A 72 -7.81 -6.06 -10.91
N ILE A 73 -6.72 -5.68 -10.23
CA ILE A 73 -6.74 -5.21 -8.83
C ILE A 73 -7.64 -3.98 -8.73
N GLU A 74 -7.42 -2.95 -9.56
CA GLU A 74 -8.23 -1.71 -9.54
C GLU A 74 -9.67 -1.92 -10.03
N LYS A 75 -9.91 -2.95 -10.86
CA LYS A 75 -11.26 -3.31 -11.33
C LYS A 75 -12.06 -4.08 -10.27
N ASN A 76 -11.42 -4.58 -9.21
CA ASN A 76 -12.07 -5.37 -8.17
C ASN A 76 -11.93 -4.70 -6.79
N PRO A 77 -12.99 -4.05 -6.28
CA PRO A 77 -12.93 -3.32 -5.01
C PRO A 77 -12.51 -4.16 -3.81
N LYS A 78 -12.83 -5.47 -3.78
CA LYS A 78 -12.48 -6.34 -2.65
C LYS A 78 -10.99 -6.68 -2.65
N VAL A 79 -10.43 -6.92 -3.83
CA VAL A 79 -8.99 -7.19 -3.99
C VAL A 79 -8.21 -5.92 -3.67
N LEU A 80 -8.61 -4.78 -4.21
CA LEU A 80 -7.98 -3.49 -3.90
C LEU A 80 -8.04 -3.17 -2.41
N LEU A 81 -9.16 -3.42 -1.74
CA LEU A 81 -9.29 -3.20 -0.31
C LEU A 81 -8.31 -4.06 0.49
N SER A 82 -8.16 -5.35 0.13
CA SER A 82 -7.19 -6.25 0.77
C SER A 82 -5.77 -5.74 0.58
N VAL A 83 -5.40 -5.41 -0.66
CA VAL A 83 -4.08 -4.87 -1.00
C VAL A 83 -3.75 -3.62 -0.18
N CYS A 84 -4.69 -2.68 -0.05
CA CYS A 84 -4.47 -1.49 0.76
C CYS A 84 -4.25 -1.85 2.25
N ILE A 85 -5.03 -2.78 2.80
CA ILE A 85 -4.86 -3.20 4.20
C ILE A 85 -3.49 -3.85 4.41
N ASP A 86 -3.07 -4.74 3.50
CA ASP A 86 -1.77 -5.42 3.58
C ASP A 86 -0.61 -4.43 3.49
N ILE A 87 -0.69 -3.46 2.57
CA ILE A 87 0.28 -2.37 2.44
C ILE A 87 0.36 -1.54 3.73
N TYR A 88 -0.79 -1.23 4.35
CA TYR A 88 -0.81 -0.44 5.58
C TYR A 88 -0.18 -1.21 6.75
N ASN A 89 -0.48 -2.51 6.86
CA ASN A 89 0.11 -3.38 7.88
C ASN A 89 1.63 -3.45 7.76
N GLU A 90 2.14 -3.62 6.54
CA GLU A 90 3.58 -3.78 6.31
C GLU A 90 4.35 -2.49 6.59
N TYR A 91 3.92 -1.37 6.00
CA TYR A 91 4.75 -0.17 5.96
C TYR A 91 4.42 0.84 7.06
N VAL A 92 3.19 0.87 7.57
CA VAL A 92 2.68 1.99 8.37
C VAL A 92 2.47 1.60 9.83
N LEU A 93 1.95 0.39 10.07
CA LEU A 93 1.86 -0.09 11.44
C LEU A 93 3.27 -0.43 11.96
N PRO A 94 3.60 -0.03 13.20
CA PRO A 94 4.87 -0.39 13.80
C PRO A 94 4.84 -1.88 14.10
N ALA A 95 5.33 -2.69 13.15
CA ALA A 95 5.32 -4.14 13.33
C ALA A 95 6.23 -4.56 14.49
N ASP A 96 7.36 -3.89 14.72
CA ASP A 96 8.36 -4.39 15.69
C ASP A 96 9.25 -3.30 16.34
N THR A 97 8.86 -2.02 16.32
CA THR A 97 9.70 -0.97 16.92
C THR A 97 9.54 -0.95 18.45
N GLU A 98 10.33 -1.76 19.15
CA GLU A 98 10.47 -1.68 20.60
C GLU A 98 11.19 -0.36 20.96
N ILE A 99 10.44 0.63 21.44
CA ILE A 99 10.99 1.88 21.96
C ILE A 99 11.44 1.62 23.40
N LYS A 100 12.75 1.65 23.64
CA LYS A 100 13.34 1.61 25.00
C LYS A 100 13.44 3.01 25.61
#